data_AF-A0A9E1WFK9-F1
#
_entry.id   AF-A0A9E1WFK9-F1
#
_cell.length_a   1.000
_cell.length_b   1.000
_cell.length_c   1.000
_cell.angle_alpha   90.00
_cell.angle_beta   90.00
_cell.angle_gamma   90.00
#
_symmetry.space_group_name_H-M   'P 1'
#
loop_
_entity.id
_entity.type
_entity.pdbx_description
1 polymer ?
#
loop_
_entity_poly.entity_id
_entity_poly.type
_entity_poly.pdbx_seq_one_letter_code
_entity_poly.pdbx_strand_id
1 'polypeptide(L)'
;MIEKEFDKIKIAIAKAQEIASLGSSETALQSHGKLFGMDAFSWHNPNISVLEKTIESFPFRTVWLGNTSEISAYINSYDTDGKKLERYIVFGECEDIVKDQNHIEHFSNLTKSIDALKDYSFSPGVLLFTTSDSDSEYAMNYFSSLFLKLQ
;
A
#
# COMPACT_ATOMS: atom_id res chain seq x y z
N MET A 1 50.84 12.78 -2.35
CA MET A 1 50.08 12.10 -3.44
C MET A 1 48.88 11.31 -2.89
N ILE A 2 49.00 10.73 -1.70
CA ILE A 2 47.98 9.86 -1.05
C ILE A 2 46.71 10.61 -0.62
N GLU A 3 46.79 11.83 -0.07
CA GLU A 3 45.62 12.58 0.42
C GLU A 3 44.58 12.90 -0.67
N LYS A 4 45.03 13.19 -1.89
CA LYS A 4 44.15 13.47 -3.03
C LYS A 4 43.34 12.26 -3.48
N GLU A 5 43.82 11.04 -3.21
CA GLU A 5 43.08 9.81 -3.52
C GLU A 5 42.04 9.50 -2.42
N PHE A 6 42.39 9.75 -1.15
CA PHE A 6 41.44 9.62 -0.04
C PHE A 6 40.25 10.57 -0.16
N ASP A 7 40.47 11.82 -0.59
CA ASP A 7 39.38 12.77 -0.80
C ASP A 7 38.47 12.38 -1.97
N LYS A 8 39.04 11.82 -3.05
CA LYS A 8 38.25 11.27 -4.16
C LYS A 8 37.39 10.09 -3.71
N ILE A 9 37.93 9.22 -2.86
CA ILE A 9 37.21 8.08 -2.29
C ILE A 9 36.07 8.59 -1.39
N LYS A 10 36.32 9.56 -0.51
CA LYS A 10 35.26 10.15 0.34
C LYS A 10 34.14 10.80 -0.48
N ILE A 11 34.48 11.53 -1.53
CA ILE A 11 33.49 12.16 -2.43
C ILE A 11 32.69 11.09 -3.18
N ALA A 12 33.34 10.02 -3.63
CA ALA A 12 32.65 8.92 -4.31
C ALA A 12 31.71 8.16 -3.35
N ILE A 13 32.12 7.94 -2.10
CA ILE A 13 31.29 7.32 -1.06
C ILE A 13 30.09 8.23 -0.72
N ALA A 14 30.32 9.53 -0.51
CA ALA A 14 29.25 10.48 -0.24
C ALA A 14 28.25 10.54 -1.41
N LYS A 15 28.72 10.57 -2.66
CA LYS A 15 27.84 10.51 -3.84
C LYS A 15 27.11 9.18 -3.95
N ALA A 16 27.74 8.05 -3.65
CA ALA A 16 27.07 6.75 -3.64
C ALA A 16 26.01 6.67 -2.54
N GLN A 17 26.23 7.29 -1.39
CA GLN A 17 25.24 7.42 -0.31
C GLN A 17 24.10 8.37 -0.66
N GLU A 18 24.39 9.47 -1.35
CA GLU A 18 23.39 10.42 -1.84
C GLU A 18 22.54 9.79 -2.96
N ILE A 19 23.16 9.05 -3.88
CA ILE A 19 22.48 8.30 -4.94
C ILE A 19 21.68 7.13 -4.35
N ALA A 20 22.20 6.44 -3.33
CA ALA A 20 21.43 5.43 -2.59
C ALA A 20 20.23 6.07 -1.89
N SER A 21 20.40 7.24 -1.26
CA SER A 21 19.32 7.98 -0.60
C SER A 21 18.29 8.58 -1.58
N LEU A 22 18.70 8.88 -2.82
CA LEU A 22 17.82 9.34 -3.90
C LEU A 22 17.17 8.16 -4.66
N GLY A 23 17.74 6.97 -4.56
CA GLY A 23 17.26 5.73 -5.17
C GLY A 23 16.56 4.77 -4.20
N SER A 24 16.50 5.10 -2.91
CA SER A 24 15.86 4.30 -1.87
C SER A 24 14.64 5.00 -1.27
N SER A 25 13.75 5.54 -2.10
CA SER A 25 12.34 5.47 -1.75
C SER A 25 11.85 4.08 -2.15
N GLU A 26 12.49 3.04 -1.59
CA GLU A 26 11.81 1.75 -1.45
C GLU A 26 10.67 2.06 -0.49
N THR A 27 9.53 2.36 -1.07
CA THR A 27 8.32 2.54 -0.31
C THR A 27 8.13 1.26 0.50
N ALA A 28 8.17 1.39 1.82
CA ALA A 28 8.08 0.25 2.72
C ALA A 28 6.64 0.13 3.23
N LEU A 29 6.25 -1.10 3.58
CA LEU A 29 5.02 -1.33 4.31
C LEU A 29 5.11 -0.63 5.69
N GLN A 30 4.19 0.29 5.94
CA GLN A 30 4.09 1.03 7.20
C GLN A 30 2.99 0.43 8.07
N SER A 31 3.28 0.21 9.35
CA SER A 31 2.31 -0.24 10.35
C SER A 31 1.75 0.96 11.12
N HIS A 32 0.42 1.01 11.27
CA HIS A 32 -0.30 2.12 11.91
C HIS A 32 -0.99 1.75 13.23
N GLY A 33 -1.01 0.48 13.60
CA GLY A 33 -1.75 -0.02 14.75
C GLY A 33 -3.11 -0.60 14.34
N LYS A 34 -4.20 -0.23 15.02
CA LYS A 34 -5.53 -0.78 14.75
C LYS A 34 -6.49 0.25 14.18
N LEU A 35 -7.18 -0.11 13.09
CA LEU A 35 -8.32 0.64 12.56
C LEU A 35 -9.53 -0.30 12.49
N PHE A 36 -10.65 0.10 13.09
CA PHE A 36 -11.87 -0.71 13.18
C PHE A 36 -11.64 -2.14 13.70
N GLY A 37 -10.67 -2.34 14.61
CA GLY A 37 -10.35 -3.65 15.18
C GLY A 37 -9.43 -4.55 14.33
N MET A 38 -9.04 -4.10 13.14
CA MET A 38 -8.07 -4.75 12.24
C MET A 38 -6.68 -4.16 12.40
N ASP A 39 -5.63 -4.96 12.20
CA ASP A 39 -4.26 -4.47 12.10
C ASP A 39 -4.09 -3.73 10.77
N ALA A 40 -3.77 -2.44 10.84
CA ALA A 40 -3.78 -1.55 9.70
C ALA A 40 -2.36 -1.25 9.20
N PHE A 41 -2.17 -1.44 7.91
CA PHE A 41 -0.93 -1.19 7.19
C PHE A 41 -1.16 -0.31 5.97
N SER A 42 -0.15 0.45 5.57
CA SER A 42 -0.18 1.19 4.30
C SER A 42 1.09 0.99 3.50
N TRP A 43 0.97 1.03 2.17
CA TRP A 43 2.10 0.93 1.26
C TRP A 43 1.94 1.89 0.09
N HIS A 44 2.83 2.86 -0.01
CA HIS A 44 2.92 3.75 -1.17
C HIS A 44 3.62 3.03 -2.33
N ASN A 45 3.20 3.16 -3.59
CA ASN A 45 3.90 2.57 -4.76
C ASN A 45 4.45 1.13 -4.57
N PRO A 46 3.66 0.14 -4.12
CA PRO A 46 4.14 -1.21 -3.90
C PRO A 46 4.57 -1.90 -5.20
N ASN A 47 5.64 -2.69 -5.15
CA ASN A 47 5.95 -3.64 -6.21
C ASN A 47 4.94 -4.80 -6.15
N ILE A 48 4.23 -5.07 -7.25
CA ILE A 48 3.13 -6.05 -7.28
C ILE A 48 3.55 -7.47 -6.84
N SER A 49 4.75 -7.91 -7.22
CA SER A 49 5.28 -9.24 -6.88
C SER A 49 5.68 -9.35 -5.41
N VAL A 50 6.02 -8.23 -4.76
CA VAL A 50 6.33 -8.19 -3.33
C VAL A 50 5.03 -8.04 -2.53
N LEU A 51 4.08 -7.25 -3.05
CA LEU A 51 2.76 -7.05 -2.47
C LEU A 51 2.01 -8.37 -2.31
N GLU A 52 2.04 -9.22 -3.34
CA GLU A 52 1.40 -10.52 -3.31
C GLU A 52 1.93 -11.41 -2.19
N LYS A 53 3.25 -11.66 -2.16
CA LYS A 53 3.88 -12.41 -1.07
C LYS A 53 3.62 -11.81 0.31
N THR A 54 3.52 -10.49 0.39
CA THR A 54 3.20 -9.81 1.65
C THR A 54 1.79 -10.13 2.11
N ILE A 55 0.79 -10.04 1.22
CA ILE A 55 -0.59 -10.43 1.52
C ILE A 55 -0.62 -11.92 1.92
N GLU A 56 0.09 -12.79 1.18
CA GLU A 56 0.25 -14.22 1.49
C GLU A 56 0.97 -14.52 2.80
N SER A 57 1.68 -13.56 3.39
CA SER A 57 2.32 -13.71 4.70
C SER A 57 1.43 -13.34 5.90
N PHE A 58 0.36 -12.56 5.69
CA PHE A 58 -0.48 -12.12 6.80
C PHE A 58 -1.15 -13.29 7.56
N PRO A 59 -1.20 -13.27 8.90
CA PRO A 59 -1.76 -14.38 9.68
C PRO A 59 -3.30 -14.46 9.61
N PHE A 60 -3.96 -13.41 9.14
CA PHE A 60 -5.43 -13.29 9.09
C PHE A 60 -5.90 -12.88 7.68
N ARG A 61 -7.22 -12.96 7.47
CA ARG A 61 -7.84 -12.46 6.23
C ARG A 61 -7.65 -10.95 6.12
N THR A 62 -7.58 -10.48 4.88
CA THR A 62 -7.23 -9.09 4.57
C THR A 62 -8.39 -8.39 3.86
N VAL A 63 -8.74 -7.19 4.32
CA VAL A 63 -9.47 -6.20 3.51
C VAL A 63 -8.43 -5.30 2.87
N TRP A 64 -8.48 -5.17 1.56
CA TRP A 64 -7.53 -4.33 0.82
C TRP A 64 -8.23 -3.11 0.23
N LEU A 65 -7.86 -1.93 0.71
CA LEU A 65 -8.20 -0.64 0.11
C LEU A 65 -7.08 -0.19 -0.82
N GLY A 66 -7.35 -0.02 -2.11
CA GLY A 66 -6.33 0.33 -3.11
C GLY A 66 -6.89 1.12 -4.28
N ASN A 67 -6.02 1.59 -5.16
CA ASN A 67 -6.46 2.16 -6.43
C ASN A 67 -6.74 1.08 -7.48
N THR A 68 -7.40 1.48 -8.57
CA THR A 68 -7.80 0.56 -9.65
C THR A 68 -6.59 -0.15 -10.27
N SER A 69 -5.48 0.55 -10.49
CA SER A 69 -4.30 0.02 -11.17
C SER A 69 -3.65 -1.12 -10.39
N GLU A 70 -3.45 -0.95 -9.09
CA GLU A 70 -2.81 -1.95 -8.22
C GLU A 70 -3.69 -3.19 -8.06
N ILE A 71 -4.97 -3.00 -7.74
CA ILE A 71 -5.91 -4.10 -7.51
C ILE A 71 -6.12 -4.89 -8.80
N SER A 72 -6.27 -4.22 -9.95
CA SER A 72 -6.43 -4.91 -11.24
C SER A 72 -5.17 -5.68 -11.63
N ALA A 73 -3.99 -5.11 -11.41
CA ALA A 73 -2.72 -5.80 -11.69
C ALA A 73 -2.56 -7.07 -10.84
N TYR A 74 -2.95 -7.01 -9.56
CA TYR A 74 -2.92 -8.15 -8.66
C TYR A 74 -3.91 -9.24 -9.08
N ILE A 75 -5.18 -8.86 -9.31
CA ILE A 75 -6.23 -9.83 -9.67
C ILE A 75 -5.88 -10.57 -10.95
N ASN A 76 -5.44 -9.85 -11.98
CA ASN A 76 -5.08 -10.46 -13.27
C ASN A 76 -3.88 -11.40 -13.21
N SER A 77 -3.00 -11.22 -12.23
CA SER A 77 -1.72 -11.93 -12.16
C SER A 77 -1.70 -13.05 -11.11
N TYR A 78 -2.47 -12.92 -10.03
CA TYR A 78 -2.28 -13.74 -8.83
C TYR A 78 -3.57 -14.25 -8.19
N ASP A 79 -4.69 -13.51 -8.26
CA ASP A 79 -5.92 -13.89 -7.56
C ASP A 79 -6.74 -14.97 -8.29
N THR A 80 -6.16 -16.16 -8.41
CA THR A 80 -6.81 -17.31 -9.06
C THR A 80 -7.79 -18.04 -8.14
N ASP A 81 -7.68 -17.86 -6.81
CA ASP A 81 -8.42 -18.65 -5.81
C ASP A 81 -9.13 -17.83 -4.71
N GLY A 82 -8.85 -16.51 -4.55
CA GLY A 82 -9.61 -15.62 -3.65
C GLY A 82 -9.58 -15.95 -2.16
N LYS A 83 -8.68 -16.82 -1.67
CA LYS A 83 -8.82 -17.42 -0.32
C LYS A 83 -8.38 -16.50 0.83
N LYS A 84 -7.54 -15.51 0.56
CA LYS A 84 -6.89 -14.71 1.62
C LYS A 84 -7.38 -13.26 1.71
N LEU A 85 -7.84 -12.74 0.58
CA LEU A 85 -8.48 -11.44 0.50
C LEU A 85 -9.98 -11.64 0.68
N GLU A 86 -10.51 -11.06 1.74
CA GLU A 86 -11.94 -11.09 2.04
C GLU A 86 -12.68 -10.11 1.12
N ARG A 87 -12.06 -8.96 0.85
CA ARG A 87 -12.66 -7.87 0.10
C ARG A 87 -11.63 -6.92 -0.49
N TYR A 88 -11.92 -6.47 -1.70
CA TYR A 88 -11.25 -5.36 -2.35
C TYR A 88 -12.14 -4.12 -2.26
N ILE A 89 -11.57 -3.01 -1.82
CA ILE A 89 -12.20 -1.70 -1.84
C ILE A 89 -11.36 -0.84 -2.76
N VAL A 90 -11.92 -0.48 -3.90
CA VAL A 90 -11.25 0.32 -4.92
C VAL A 90 -11.72 1.76 -4.77
N PHE A 91 -10.79 2.71 -4.73
CA PHE A 91 -11.13 4.13 -4.75
C PHE A 91 -10.56 4.83 -5.99
N GLY A 92 -11.28 5.83 -6.49
CA GLY A 92 -10.85 6.69 -7.60
C GLY A 92 -11.67 6.50 -8.87
N GLU A 93 -11.06 6.73 -10.02
CA GLU A 93 -11.69 6.43 -11.31
C GLU A 93 -11.57 4.92 -11.60
N CYS A 94 -12.70 4.28 -11.96
CA CYS A 94 -12.78 2.85 -12.25
C CYS A 94 -12.93 2.63 -13.74
N GLU A 95 -12.04 1.83 -14.30
CA GLU A 95 -12.24 1.22 -15.61
C GLU A 95 -13.05 -0.09 -15.47
N ASP A 96 -13.73 -0.49 -16.55
CA ASP A 96 -14.75 -1.56 -16.57
C ASP A 96 -14.26 -2.97 -16.16
N ILE A 97 -12.96 -3.17 -15.96
CA ILE A 97 -12.33 -4.49 -15.72
C ILE A 97 -12.71 -5.09 -14.35
N VAL A 98 -13.14 -4.27 -13.39
CA VAL A 98 -13.31 -4.67 -11.97
C VAL A 98 -14.76 -5.03 -11.61
N LYS A 99 -15.69 -5.03 -12.57
CA LYS A 99 -17.14 -5.08 -12.29
C LYS A 99 -17.71 -6.47 -11.98
N ASP A 100 -17.00 -7.56 -12.26
CA ASP A 100 -17.55 -8.93 -12.28
C ASP A 100 -17.10 -9.84 -11.12
N GLN A 101 -16.59 -9.29 -10.02
CA GLN A 101 -16.19 -10.09 -8.86
C GLN A 101 -17.00 -9.73 -7.62
N ASN A 102 -17.62 -10.72 -6.98
CA ASN A 102 -18.53 -10.59 -5.83
C ASN A 102 -17.93 -9.90 -4.59
N HIS A 103 -16.61 -9.68 -4.55
CA HIS A 103 -15.89 -9.13 -3.40
C HIS A 103 -15.20 -7.80 -3.68
N ILE A 104 -15.54 -7.11 -4.77
CA ILE A 104 -14.97 -5.80 -5.08
C ILE A 104 -16.02 -4.70 -4.96
N GLU A 105 -15.69 -3.67 -4.20
CA GLU A 105 -16.52 -2.48 -4.06
C GLU A 105 -15.78 -1.24 -4.53
N HIS A 106 -16.45 -0.47 -5.37
CA HIS A 106 -15.87 0.72 -5.96
C HIS A 106 -16.46 2.00 -5.34
N PHE A 107 -15.58 2.94 -5.01
CA PHE A 107 -15.95 4.23 -4.46
C PHE A 107 -15.29 5.38 -5.24
N SER A 108 -16.09 6.37 -5.61
CA SER A 108 -15.61 7.58 -6.31
C SER A 108 -14.50 8.37 -5.61
N ASN A 109 -14.27 8.20 -4.30
CA ASN A 109 -13.21 8.88 -3.58
C ASN A 109 -12.79 8.14 -2.31
N LEU A 110 -11.58 8.50 -1.83
CA LEU A 110 -10.93 7.90 -0.67
C LEU A 110 -11.71 8.07 0.65
N THR A 111 -12.43 9.19 0.83
CA THR A 111 -13.18 9.42 2.07
C THR A 111 -14.35 8.44 2.19
N LYS A 112 -15.09 8.23 1.10
CA LYS A 112 -16.21 7.28 1.06
C LYS A 112 -15.75 5.84 1.22
N SER A 113 -14.64 5.46 0.60
CA SER A 113 -14.09 4.10 0.75
C SER A 113 -13.65 3.82 2.18
N ILE A 114 -13.05 4.80 2.87
CA ILE A 114 -12.69 4.66 4.29
C ILE A 114 -13.92 4.58 5.20
N ASP A 115 -14.99 5.31 4.91
CA ASP A 115 -16.22 5.19 5.69
C ASP A 115 -16.84 3.79 5.55
N ALA A 116 -16.83 3.25 4.32
CA ALA A 116 -17.32 1.90 4.03
C ALA A 116 -16.52 0.78 4.70
N LEU A 117 -15.23 0.99 5.02
CA LEU A 117 -14.42 0.01 5.77
C LEU A 117 -15.03 -0.41 7.10
N LYS A 118 -15.87 0.44 7.72
CA LYS A 118 -16.57 0.11 8.98
C LYS A 118 -17.47 -1.11 8.82
N ASP A 119 -18.18 -1.19 7.69
CA ASP A 119 -19.16 -2.24 7.42
C ASP A 119 -18.51 -3.59 7.08
N TYR A 120 -17.21 -3.56 6.74
CA TYR A 120 -16.41 -4.74 6.41
C TYR A 120 -15.34 -5.07 7.46
N SER A 121 -15.43 -4.42 8.62
CA SER A 121 -14.48 -4.65 9.70
C SER A 121 -14.72 -5.98 10.40
N PHE A 122 -13.65 -6.69 10.71
CA PHE A 122 -13.67 -7.93 11.47
C PHE A 122 -12.42 -8.07 12.34
N SER A 123 -12.47 -8.93 13.35
CA SER A 123 -11.32 -9.20 14.21
C SER A 123 -11.24 -10.69 14.56
N PRO A 124 -10.05 -11.32 14.43
CA PRO A 124 -8.80 -10.76 13.93
C PRO A 124 -8.82 -10.57 12.40
N GLY A 125 -8.26 -9.46 11.92
CA GLY A 125 -8.22 -9.12 10.49
C GLY A 125 -7.13 -8.11 10.17
N VAL A 126 -6.73 -8.04 8.90
CA VAL A 126 -5.76 -7.08 8.39
C VAL A 126 -6.46 -6.08 7.48
N LEU A 127 -6.16 -4.79 7.66
CA LEU A 127 -6.49 -3.74 6.71
C LEU A 127 -5.21 -3.31 5.99
N LEU A 128 -5.18 -3.51 4.68
CA LEU A 128 -4.08 -3.04 3.84
C LEU A 128 -4.55 -1.85 3.00
N PHE A 129 -3.82 -0.75 3.07
CA PHE A 129 -4.00 0.42 2.21
C PHE A 129 -2.87 0.53 1.19
N THR A 130 -3.16 0.64 -0.11
CA THR A 130 -2.16 0.89 -1.15
C THR A 130 -2.55 2.07 -2.02
N THR A 131 -1.56 2.73 -2.60
CA THR A 131 -1.79 3.78 -3.60
C THR A 131 -0.52 4.08 -4.39
N SER A 132 -0.68 4.31 -5.69
CA SER A 132 0.43 4.56 -6.63
C SER A 132 0.20 5.71 -7.62
N ASP A 133 -0.92 6.43 -7.51
CA ASP A 133 -1.31 7.46 -8.49
C ASP A 133 -0.69 8.83 -8.21
N SER A 134 -0.98 9.83 -9.04
CA SER A 134 -0.49 11.20 -8.85
C SER A 134 -0.82 11.79 -7.48
N ASP A 135 -1.97 11.40 -6.91
CA ASP A 135 -2.46 11.90 -5.63
C ASP A 135 -2.11 10.98 -4.46
N SER A 136 -1.25 9.98 -4.69
CA SER A 136 -0.89 8.95 -3.71
C SER A 136 -0.30 9.51 -2.42
N GLU A 137 0.49 10.59 -2.50
CA GLU A 137 1.04 11.24 -1.30
C GLU A 137 -0.07 11.85 -0.42
N TYR A 138 -1.04 12.53 -1.04
CA TYR A 138 -2.21 13.04 -0.33
C TYR A 138 -3.02 11.89 0.31
N ALA A 139 -3.22 10.81 -0.44
CA ALA A 139 -3.96 9.65 0.03
C ALA A 139 -3.29 8.94 1.22
N MET A 140 -1.96 8.76 1.17
CA MET A 140 -1.15 8.24 2.27
C MET A 140 -1.21 9.13 3.52
N ASN A 141 -1.09 10.45 3.34
CA ASN A 141 -1.20 11.41 4.43
C ASN A 141 -2.59 11.40 5.06
N TYR A 142 -3.64 11.33 4.24
CA TYR A 142 -5.01 11.24 4.71
C TYR A 142 -5.25 9.96 5.53
N PHE A 143 -4.82 8.79 5.02
CA PHE A 143 -4.94 7.52 5.73
C PHE A 143 -4.18 7.54 7.06
N SER A 144 -2.93 8.01 7.06
CA SER A 144 -2.11 8.12 8.27
C SER A 144 -2.74 9.06 9.33
N SER A 145 -3.42 10.12 8.89
CA SER A 145 -4.10 11.07 9.79
C SER A 145 -5.25 10.44 10.59
N LEU A 146 -5.81 9.31 10.15
CA LEU A 146 -6.86 8.59 10.87
C LEU A 146 -6.37 8.07 12.22
N PHE A 147 -5.09 7.71 12.31
CA PHE A 147 -4.48 7.14 13.51
C PHE A 147 -4.04 8.20 14.52
N LEU A 148 -3.72 9.40 14.04
CA LEU A 148 -3.46 10.56 14.90
C LEU A 148 -4.72 11.06 15.62
N LYS A 149 -5.90 10.87 15.01
CA LYS A 149 -7.20 11.24 15.60
C LYS A 149 -7.72 10.22 16.62
N LEU A 150 -7.08 9.05 16.71
CA LEU A 150 -7.48 7.95 17.60
C LEU A 150 -6.64 7.89 18.90
N GLN A 151 -5.65 8.78 19.04
CA GLN A 151 -4.87 9.01 20.27
C GLN A 151 -5.49 10.12 21.10
#